data_AF-A0A382S1D0-F1
#
_entry.id   AF-A0A382S1D0-F1
#
_cell.length_a   1.000
_cell.length_b   1.000
_cell.length_c   1.000
_cell.angle_alpha   90.00
_cell.angle_beta   90.00
_cell.angle_gamma   90.00
#
_symmetry.space_group_name_H-M   'P 1'
#
loop_
_entity.id
_entity.type
_entity.pdbx_description
1 polymer ?
#
loop_
_entity_poly.entity_id
_entity_poly.type
_entity_poly.pdbx_seq_one_letter_code
_entity_poly.pdbx_strand_id
1 'polypeptide(L)'
;MNQKIPIQCISSKQCFERLSEESSSYLVDVRTKPEWLFVGLPDLQSLNKQTICVSWHMYPEMEINENFKSEILESGINKQDTIFLICRSGNRSCDAAEFLASRGFTNCFNVIDGFEGENDPNHQRSTINGWKYYKLPWKQR
;
A
#
# COMPACT_ATOMS: atom_id res chain seq x y z
N MET A 1 26.12 5.52 3.66
CA MET A 1 25.70 4.51 2.66
C MET A 1 24.49 3.80 3.24
N ASN A 2 23.27 4.15 2.82
CA ASN A 2 22.08 3.41 3.24
C ASN A 2 22.05 2.11 2.45
N GLN A 3 22.28 0.98 3.13
CA GLN A 3 22.02 -0.33 2.55
C GLN A 3 20.51 -0.43 2.31
N LYS A 4 20.11 -0.58 1.05
CA LYS A 4 18.71 -0.88 0.72
C LYS A 4 18.38 -2.27 1.25
N ILE A 5 17.41 -2.34 2.14
CA ILE A 5 16.88 -3.61 2.64
C ILE A 5 16.03 -4.20 1.50
N PRO A 6 16.32 -5.43 1.02
CA PRO A 6 15.56 -6.02 -0.06
C PRO A 6 14.11 -6.25 0.38
N ILE A 7 13.17 -5.56 -0.26
CA ILE A 7 11.74 -5.70 0.00
C ILE A 7 11.14 -6.74 -0.94
N GLN A 8 10.30 -7.60 -0.37
CA GLN A 8 9.53 -8.57 -1.16
C GLN A 8 8.38 -7.85 -1.87
N CYS A 9 8.29 -8.07 -3.17
CA CYS A 9 7.26 -7.51 -4.02
C CYS A 9 6.23 -8.58 -4.37
N ILE A 10 4.96 -8.26 -4.24
CA ILE A 10 3.84 -9.12 -4.65
C ILE A 10 2.85 -8.32 -5.49
N SER A 11 2.09 -9.00 -6.34
CA SER A 11 0.99 -8.37 -7.09
C SER A 11 -0.18 -8.04 -6.15
N SER A 12 -1.04 -7.11 -6.56
CA SER A 12 -2.26 -6.76 -5.84
C SER A 12 -3.20 -7.96 -5.69
N LYS A 13 -3.20 -8.88 -6.67
CA LYS A 13 -3.96 -10.13 -6.60
C LYS A 13 -3.45 -11.03 -5.47
N GLN A 14 -2.15 -11.29 -5.43
CA GLN A 14 -1.51 -12.07 -4.36
C GLN A 14 -1.68 -11.41 -3.00
N CYS A 15 -1.63 -10.07 -2.95
CA CYS A 15 -1.91 -9.30 -1.74
C CYS A 15 -3.32 -9.59 -1.21
N PHE A 16 -4.34 -9.55 -2.08
CA PHE A 16 -5.72 -9.81 -1.68
C PHE A 16 -5.94 -11.26 -1.23
N GLU A 17 -5.32 -12.23 -1.92
CA GLU A 17 -5.32 -13.65 -1.52
C GLU A 17 -4.73 -13.81 -0.11
N ARG A 18 -3.53 -13.26 0.14
CA ARG A 18 -2.90 -13.35 1.47
C ARG A 18 -3.67 -12.60 2.56
N LEU A 19 -4.27 -11.45 2.24
CA LEU A 19 -5.16 -10.75 3.17
C LEU A 19 -6.36 -11.61 3.58
N SER A 20 -6.82 -12.54 2.73
CA SER A 20 -7.93 -13.44 3.07
C SER A 20 -7.52 -14.63 3.94
N GLU A 21 -6.25 -15.01 3.89
CA GLU A 21 -5.69 -16.20 4.56
C GLU A 21 -5.00 -15.85 5.89
N GLU A 22 -4.34 -14.69 5.96
CA GLU A 22 -3.54 -14.28 7.11
C GLU A 22 -4.34 -13.40 8.06
N SER A 23 -4.62 -13.89 9.27
CA SER A 23 -5.37 -13.13 10.28
C SER A 23 -4.65 -11.85 10.71
N SER A 24 -3.35 -11.92 11.03
CA SER A 24 -2.50 -10.77 11.43
C SER A 24 -1.87 -10.08 10.22
N SER A 25 -2.71 -9.67 9.28
CA SER A 25 -2.30 -8.98 8.06
C SER A 25 -3.11 -7.71 7.81
N TYR A 26 -2.43 -6.70 7.27
CA TYR A 26 -2.95 -5.34 7.11
C TYR A 26 -2.58 -4.79 5.73
N LEU A 27 -3.52 -4.06 5.13
CA LEU A 27 -3.28 -3.26 3.93
C LEU A 27 -3.16 -1.80 4.33
N VAL A 28 -2.01 -1.20 4.03
CA VAL A 28 -1.73 0.22 4.26
C VAL A 28 -1.67 0.92 2.91
N ASP A 29 -2.64 1.79 2.65
CA ASP A 29 -2.64 2.69 1.51
C ASP A 29 -1.80 3.91 1.82
N VAL A 30 -0.62 3.98 1.17
CA VAL A 30 0.36 5.04 1.40
C VAL A 30 0.23 6.22 0.45
N ARG A 31 -0.83 6.24 -0.36
CA ARG A 31 -1.13 7.37 -1.23
C ARG A 31 -1.51 8.61 -0.42
N THR A 32 -1.65 9.72 -1.12
CA THR A 32 -2.06 10.98 -0.51
C THR A 32 -3.57 10.99 -0.25
N LYS A 33 -4.01 11.82 0.70
CA LYS A 33 -5.43 12.03 0.98
C LYS A 33 -6.28 12.40 -0.26
N PRO A 34 -5.83 13.29 -1.17
CA PRO A 34 -6.54 13.52 -2.42
C PRO A 34 -6.71 12.27 -3.29
N GLU A 35 -5.70 11.40 -3.36
CA GLU A 35 -5.83 10.13 -4.11
C GLU A 35 -6.90 9.23 -3.48
N TRP A 36 -6.99 9.13 -2.15
CA TRP A 36 -8.04 8.35 -1.50
C TRP A 36 -9.45 8.88 -1.84
N LEU A 37 -9.63 10.21 -1.82
CA LEU A 37 -10.92 10.86 -2.07
C LEU A 37 -11.33 10.81 -3.55
N PHE A 38 -10.42 11.14 -4.46
CA PHE A 38 -10.76 11.34 -5.88
C PHE A 38 -10.53 10.11 -6.76
N VAL A 39 -9.82 9.09 -6.27
CA VAL A 39 -9.56 7.85 -7.01
C VAL A 39 -10.26 6.64 -6.37
N GLY A 40 -10.53 6.70 -5.06
CA GLY A 40 -11.10 5.60 -4.27
C GLY A 40 -10.05 4.79 -3.54
N LEU A 41 -10.49 3.80 -2.76
CA LEU A 41 -9.69 2.94 -1.88
C LEU A 41 -9.99 1.45 -2.14
N PRO A 42 -9.01 0.55 -1.91
CA PRO A 42 -9.28 -0.88 -1.71
C PRO A 42 -10.38 -1.10 -0.67
N ASP A 43 -11.32 -2.00 -0.97
CA ASP A 43 -12.41 -2.36 -0.07
C ASP A 43 -12.23 -3.77 0.48
N LEU A 44 -11.98 -3.89 1.78
CA LEU A 44 -11.69 -5.17 2.43
C LEU A 44 -12.84 -5.68 3.29
N GLN A 45 -14.04 -5.10 3.14
CA GLN A 45 -15.20 -5.45 3.96
C GLN A 45 -15.58 -6.93 3.83
N SER A 46 -15.43 -7.53 2.65
CA SER A 46 -15.66 -8.98 2.44
C SER A 46 -14.69 -9.88 3.21
N LEU A 47 -13.56 -9.34 3.67
CA LEU A 47 -12.55 -10.04 4.46
C LEU A 47 -12.64 -9.71 5.96
N ASN A 48 -13.67 -8.96 6.39
CA ASN A 48 -13.77 -8.39 7.74
C ASN A 48 -12.51 -7.59 8.14
N LYS A 49 -11.87 -6.93 7.17
CA LYS A 49 -10.68 -6.10 7.35
C LYS A 49 -10.96 -4.67 6.88
N GLN A 50 -10.05 -3.76 7.20
CA GLN A 50 -10.10 -2.37 6.77
C GLN A 50 -8.79 -1.97 6.10
N THR A 51 -8.89 -1.10 5.11
CA THR A 51 -7.73 -0.43 4.51
C THR A 51 -7.30 0.69 5.44
N ILE A 52 -6.06 0.63 5.91
CA ILE A 52 -5.46 1.65 6.79
C ILE A 52 -4.86 2.73 5.89
N CYS A 53 -5.19 4.00 6.16
CA CYS A 53 -4.78 5.12 5.34
C CYS A 53 -3.73 5.94 6.09
N VAL A 54 -2.47 5.83 5.66
CA VAL A 54 -1.32 6.55 6.25
C VAL A 54 -0.44 7.02 5.11
N SER A 55 -0.44 8.32 4.80
CA SER A 55 0.27 8.84 3.64
C SER A 55 1.78 8.77 3.83
N TRP A 56 2.50 8.25 2.82
CA TRP A 56 3.97 8.28 2.82
C TRP A 56 4.51 9.66 2.48
N HIS A 57 3.89 10.33 1.50
CA HIS A 57 4.17 11.74 1.17
C HIS A 57 2.96 12.60 1.53
N MET A 58 3.21 13.77 2.10
CA MET A 58 2.19 14.72 2.54
C MET A 58 1.86 15.72 1.45
N TYR A 59 0.60 15.79 1.05
CA TYR A 59 0.11 16.81 0.11
C TYR A 59 -0.10 18.16 0.84
N PRO A 60 0.16 19.33 0.21
CA PRO A 60 0.58 19.53 -1.19
C PRO A 60 2.08 19.48 -1.45
N GLU A 61 2.93 19.60 -0.44
CA GLU A 61 4.39 19.76 -0.60
C GLU A 61 5.09 18.49 -1.11
N MET A 62 4.43 17.33 -0.96
CA MET A 62 4.92 15.99 -1.31
C MET A 62 6.18 15.59 -0.55
N GLU A 63 6.40 16.17 0.63
CA GLU A 63 7.47 15.80 1.55
C GLU A 63 7.17 14.47 2.24
N ILE A 64 8.22 13.76 2.67
CA ILE A 64 8.08 12.52 3.42
C ILE A 64 7.38 12.80 4.75
N ASN A 65 6.38 11.99 5.08
CA ASN A 65 5.73 12.05 6.38
C ASN A 65 6.68 11.57 7.49
N GLU A 66 7.21 12.49 8.29
CA GLU A 66 8.10 12.17 9.42
C GLU A 66 7.41 11.32 10.49
N ASN A 67 6.09 11.42 10.60
CA ASN A 67 5.25 10.67 11.54
C ASN A 67 4.78 9.32 10.99
N PHE A 68 5.21 8.92 9.79
CA PHE A 68 4.73 7.69 9.13
C PHE A 68 4.82 6.46 10.05
N LYS A 69 5.95 6.27 10.74
CA LYS A 69 6.11 5.14 11.67
C LYS A 69 5.13 5.20 12.85
N SER A 70 4.94 6.37 13.46
CA SER A 70 4.05 6.51 14.62
C SER A 70 2.61 6.29 14.22
N GLU A 71 2.17 6.84 13.09
CA GLU A 71 0.81 6.64 12.56
C GLU A 71 0.52 5.15 12.27
N ILE A 72 1.51 4.40 11.74
CA ILE A 72 1.39 2.94 11.56
C ILE A 72 1.18 2.23 12.91
N LEU A 73 1.96 2.56 13.94
CA LEU A 73 1.82 1.94 15.26
C LEU A 73 0.49 2.33 15.93
N GLU A 74 0.07 3.58 15.80
CA GLU A 74 -1.21 4.10 16.33
C GLU A 74 -2.43 3.47 15.65
N SER A 75 -2.28 3.00 14.40
CA SER A 75 -3.32 2.21 13.71
C SER A 75 -3.52 0.80 14.28
N GLY A 76 -2.70 0.40 15.25
CA GLY A 76 -2.76 -0.91 15.91
C GLY A 76 -1.90 -2.00 15.25
N ILE A 77 -1.12 -1.65 14.22
CA ILE A 77 -0.17 -2.56 13.57
C ILE A 77 1.09 -2.67 14.42
N ASN A 78 1.51 -3.90 14.70
CA ASN A 78 2.75 -4.21 15.41
C ASN A 78 3.88 -4.56 14.45
N LYS A 79 5.12 -4.56 14.95
CA LYS A 79 6.31 -4.84 14.13
C LYS A 79 6.36 -6.25 13.53
N GLN A 80 5.64 -7.19 14.13
CA GLN A 80 5.59 -8.59 13.72
C GLN A 80 4.45 -8.90 12.74
N ASP A 81 3.50 -7.98 12.58
CA ASP A 81 2.35 -8.18 11.70
C ASP A 81 2.76 -8.14 10.23
N THR A 82 2.02 -8.83 9.37
CA THR A 82 2.20 -8.74 7.90
C THR A 82 1.61 -7.41 7.41
N ILE A 83 2.43 -6.60 6.74
CA ILE A 83 2.03 -5.31 6.21
C ILE A 83 2.21 -5.31 4.69
N PHE A 84 1.10 -5.15 3.99
CA PHE A 84 1.09 -4.87 2.56
C PHE A 84 0.97 -3.37 2.34
N LEU A 85 1.96 -2.76 1.70
CA LEU A 85 1.97 -1.35 1.39
C LEU A 85 1.56 -1.16 -0.06
N ILE A 86 0.53 -0.36 -0.30
CA ILE A 86 0.00 -0.08 -1.63
C ILE A 86 0.08 1.42 -1.91
N CYS A 87 0.64 1.77 -3.05
CA CYS A 87 0.54 3.13 -3.59
C CYS A 87 -0.21 3.11 -4.93
N ARG A 88 -0.04 4.13 -5.78
CA ARG A 88 -0.67 4.15 -7.10
C ARG A 88 -0.15 3.04 -8.03
N SER A 89 1.16 2.79 -8.04
CA SER A 89 1.83 1.93 -9.02
C SER A 89 3.16 1.32 -8.50
N GLY A 90 3.21 0.92 -7.22
CA GLY A 90 4.36 0.21 -6.63
C GLY A 90 5.58 1.02 -6.15
N ASN A 91 5.81 2.24 -6.65
CA ASN A 91 7.06 2.97 -6.34
C ASN A 91 7.11 3.50 -4.89
N ARG A 92 6.20 4.39 -4.51
CA ARG A 92 6.16 4.98 -3.14
C ARG A 92 5.96 3.93 -2.05
N SER A 93 5.23 2.86 -2.36
CA SER A 93 5.04 1.74 -1.44
C SER A 93 6.30 0.92 -1.24
N CYS A 94 7.20 0.84 -2.23
CA CYS A 94 8.53 0.25 -2.04
C CYS A 94 9.34 1.07 -1.03
N ASP A 95 9.40 2.38 -1.19
CA ASP A 95 10.15 3.27 -0.28
C ASP A 95 9.60 3.22 1.15
N ALA A 96 8.27 3.24 1.29
CA ALA A 96 7.62 3.10 2.59
C ALA A 96 7.90 1.73 3.25
N ALA A 97 7.96 0.66 2.46
CA ALA A 97 8.28 -0.68 2.95
C ALA A 97 9.75 -0.77 3.41
N GLU A 98 10.68 -0.24 2.61
CA GLU A 98 12.11 -0.12 2.97
C GLU A 98 12.27 0.67 4.28
N PHE A 99 11.54 1.77 4.41
CA PHE A 99 11.53 2.58 5.63
C PHE A 99 11.06 1.78 6.84
N LEU A 100 9.90 1.11 6.79
CA LEU A 100 9.42 0.31 7.93
C LEU A 100 10.37 -0.84 8.27
N ALA A 101 10.90 -1.54 7.26
CA ALA A 101 11.88 -2.60 7.47
C ALA A 101 13.12 -2.07 8.22
N SER A 102 13.61 -0.88 7.85
CA SER A 102 14.73 -0.22 8.55
C SER A 102 14.43 0.14 10.01
N ARG A 103 13.14 0.17 10.41
CA ARG A 103 12.68 0.44 11.78
C ARG A 103 12.33 -0.84 12.54
N GLY A 104 12.64 -2.00 11.98
CA GLY A 104 12.49 -3.31 12.60
C GLY A 104 11.10 -3.93 12.45
N PHE A 105 10.31 -3.48 11.47
CA PHE A 105 9.15 -4.25 11.03
C PHE A 105 9.63 -5.43 10.18
N THR A 106 9.16 -6.64 10.48
CA THR A 106 9.76 -7.86 9.93
C THR A 106 9.09 -8.36 8.65
N ASN A 107 7.83 -7.99 8.42
CA ASN A 107 6.99 -8.55 7.36
C ASN A 107 6.38 -7.46 6.47
N CYS A 108 7.22 -6.62 5.85
CA CYS A 108 6.80 -5.55 4.95
C CYS A 108 6.86 -6.00 3.48
N PHE A 109 5.75 -5.84 2.77
CA PHE A 109 5.60 -6.22 1.36
C PHE A 109 5.18 -5.02 0.52
N ASN A 110 5.82 -4.84 -0.63
CA ASN A 110 5.39 -3.88 -1.63
C ASN A 110 4.34 -4.51 -2.55
N VAL A 111 3.17 -3.87 -2.69
CA VAL A 111 2.20 -4.20 -3.73
C VAL A 111 2.65 -3.54 -5.04
N ILE A 112 3.39 -4.30 -5.86
CA ILE A 112 4.25 -3.78 -6.93
C ILE A 112 3.49 -3.11 -8.07
N ASP A 113 2.28 -3.57 -8.34
CA ASP A 113 1.39 -3.01 -9.36
C ASP A 113 0.44 -1.94 -8.78
N GLY A 114 0.43 -1.75 -7.46
CA GLY A 114 -0.33 -0.70 -6.80
C GLY A 114 -1.85 -0.77 -7.03
N PHE A 115 -2.51 0.36 -6.78
CA PHE A 115 -3.96 0.48 -6.91
C PHE A 115 -4.43 0.63 -8.37
N GLU A 116 -3.72 1.44 -9.15
CA GLU A 116 -4.10 1.78 -10.52
C GLU A 116 -3.16 1.19 -11.56
N GLY A 117 -2.06 0.55 -11.18
CA GLY A 117 -1.14 -0.02 -12.17
C GLY A 117 -0.26 1.01 -12.87
N GLU A 118 0.56 0.50 -13.78
CA GLU A 118 1.37 1.27 -14.72
C GLU A 118 0.49 1.95 -15.79
N ASN A 119 1.10 2.87 -16.54
CA ASN A 119 0.46 3.43 -17.72
C ASN A 119 0.57 2.45 -18.89
N ASP A 120 -0.49 2.28 -19.65
CA ASP A 120 -0.43 1.65 -20.97
C ASP A 120 0.17 2.60 -22.04
N PRO A 121 0.34 2.15 -23.30
CA PRO A 121 0.87 3.01 -24.37
C PRO A 121 0.05 4.28 -24.63
N ASN A 122 -1.24 4.31 -24.26
CA ASN A 122 -2.12 5.47 -24.37
C ASN A 122 -2.11 6.35 -23.11
N HIS A 123 -1.19 6.09 -22.17
CA HIS A 123 -1.07 6.81 -20.90
C HIS A 123 -2.29 6.66 -19.99
N GLN A 124 -3.02 5.55 -20.13
CA GLN A 124 -4.15 5.21 -19.28
C GLN A 124 -3.73 4.20 -18.22
N ARG A 125 -4.31 4.33 -17.02
CA ARG A 125 -4.08 3.42 -15.90
C ARG A 125 -5.24 2.44 -15.76
N SER A 126 -5.03 1.42 -14.94
CA SER A 126 -5.98 0.35 -14.64
C SER A 126 -6.33 -0.52 -15.87
N THR A 127 -5.49 -0.51 -16.90
CA THR A 127 -5.70 -1.23 -18.17
C THR A 127 -4.74 -2.42 -18.36
N ILE A 128 -3.64 -2.49 -17.61
CA ILE A 128 -2.62 -3.55 -17.75
C ILE A 128 -2.36 -4.35 -16.46
N ASN A 129 -2.40 -3.70 -15.30
CA ASN A 129 -2.18 -4.31 -13.99
C ASN A 129 -2.75 -3.42 -12.86
N GLY A 130 -2.58 -3.86 -11.61
CA GLY A 130 -3.00 -3.14 -10.40
C GLY A 130 -4.38 -3.55 -9.89
N TRP A 131 -4.70 -3.12 -8.67
CA TRP A 131 -5.89 -3.53 -7.94
C TRP A 131 -7.19 -3.39 -8.74
N LYS A 132 -7.37 -2.24 -9.40
CA LYS A 132 -8.54 -1.96 -10.25
C LYS A 132 -8.60 -2.86 -11.49
N TYR A 133 -7.46 -3.08 -12.16
CA TYR A 133 -7.39 -3.94 -13.34
C TYR A 133 -7.81 -5.38 -13.03
N TYR A 134 -7.34 -5.93 -11.91
CA TYR A 134 -7.71 -7.27 -11.45
C TYR A 134 -9.14 -7.36 -10.89
N LYS A 135 -9.93 -6.28 -10.95
CA LYS A 135 -11.32 -6.21 -10.48
C LYS A 135 -11.46 -6.60 -9.01
N LEU A 136 -10.43 -6.34 -8.21
CA LEU A 136 -10.48 -6.54 -6.76
C LEU A 136 -11.43 -5.51 -6.13
N PRO A 137 -12.10 -5.80 -5.00
CA PRO A 137 -13.10 -4.90 -4.45
C PRO A 137 -12.49 -3.55 -4.07
N TRP A 138 -13.16 -2.46 -4.47
CA TRP A 138 -12.74 -1.09 -4.18
C TRP A 138 -13.97 -0.16 -4.17
N LYS A 139 -13.84 0.99 -3.52
CA LYS A 139 -14.92 1.99 -3.45
C LYS A 139 -14.39 3.41 -3.53
N GLN A 140 -15.20 4.28 -4.11
CA GLN A 140 -15.03 5.72 -4.12
C GLN A 140 -16.27 6.34 -3.50
N ARG A 141 -16.09 7.19 -2.51
CA ARG A 141 -17.18 7.86 -1.78
C ARG A 141 -17.02 9.36 -1.88
#